data_AF-A0A6I5HET5-F1
#
_entry.id   AF-A0A6I5HET5-F1
#
_cell.length_a   1.000
_cell.length_b   1.000
_cell.length_c   1.000
_cell.angle_alpha   90.00
_cell.angle_beta   90.00
_cell.angle_gamma   90.00
#
_symmetry.space_group_name_H-M   'P 1'
#
loop_
_entity.id
_entity.type
_entity.pdbx_description
1 polymer ?
#
loop_
_entity_poly.entity_id
_entity_poly.type
_entity_poly.pdbx_seq_one_letter_code
_entity_poly.pdbx_strand_id
1 'polypeptide(L)'
;MSESRPSPAPRVLAGVSGSPGSLTALARAADEARRRGAELWPVLAWEPPAGDLATRRSPVASVMACEWEQLAGERLLGALRTVFGGPGTGLPGRALLVRGAPGPALVRTADRDDDVLVVGAGARGRLRRALWPSVGRYCLAHAGCPVLAVPPSPLRAALAALHRRNALGLRLDTRLLVQERGTVRPDA
;
A
#
# COMPACT_ATOMS: atom_id res chain seq x y z
N MET A 1 29.03 28.56 18.92
CA MET A 1 28.46 28.40 17.57
C MET A 1 27.87 26.99 17.53
N SER A 2 26.55 26.88 17.69
CA SER A 2 25.88 25.58 17.75
C SER A 2 25.65 25.09 16.33
N GLU A 3 26.41 24.10 15.89
CA GLU A 3 26.17 23.43 14.62
C GLU A 3 24.80 22.74 14.68
N SER A 4 23.83 23.31 13.95
CA SER A 4 22.54 22.68 13.71
C SER A 4 22.80 21.42 12.88
N ARG A 5 22.82 20.24 13.52
CA ARG A 5 22.73 18.98 12.78
C ARG A 5 21.49 19.06 11.87
N PRO A 6 21.59 18.80 10.57
CA PRO A 6 20.42 18.80 9.70
C PRO A 6 19.44 17.76 10.24
N SER A 7 18.22 18.19 10.55
CA SER A 7 17.14 17.28 10.93
C SER A 7 16.99 16.24 9.83
N PRO A 8 16.78 14.96 10.18
CA PRO A 8 16.60 13.91 9.18
C PRO A 8 15.45 14.28 8.24
N ALA A 9 15.58 13.93 6.96
CA ALA A 9 14.53 14.22 5.99
C ALA A 9 13.20 13.56 6.40
N PRO A 10 12.06 14.24 6.19
CA PRO A 10 10.74 13.68 6.48
C PRO A 10 10.54 12.40 5.65
N ARG A 11 9.79 11.43 6.18
CA ARG A 11 9.57 10.14 5.52
C ARG A 11 8.10 9.87 5.28
N VAL A 12 7.80 9.33 4.10
CA VAL A 12 6.49 8.77 3.77
C VAL A 12 6.65 7.26 3.63
N LEU A 13 6.05 6.51 4.54
CA LEU A 13 6.07 5.05 4.53
C LEU A 13 4.83 4.51 3.85
N ALA A 14 4.98 3.55 2.94
CA ALA A 14 3.86 2.95 2.21
C ALA A 14 3.73 1.46 2.53
N GLY A 15 2.61 1.02 3.09
CA GLY A 15 2.34 -0.40 3.31
C GLY A 15 2.05 -1.14 2.00
N VAL A 16 2.93 -2.07 1.62
CA VAL A 16 2.87 -2.84 0.37
C VAL A 16 2.51 -4.30 0.66
N SER A 17 1.56 -4.84 -0.11
CA SER A 17 1.21 -6.27 -0.08
C SER A 17 1.08 -6.89 -1.48
N GLY A 18 1.37 -6.13 -2.54
CA GLY A 18 1.07 -6.51 -3.93
C GLY A 18 -0.42 -6.47 -4.27
N SER A 19 -1.30 -6.29 -3.29
CA SER A 19 -2.73 -6.13 -3.55
C SER A 19 -3.01 -4.80 -4.26
N PRO A 20 -4.05 -4.72 -5.11
CA PRO A 20 -4.33 -3.49 -5.84
C PRO A 20 -4.60 -2.27 -4.95
N GLY A 21 -5.20 -2.46 -3.77
CA GLY A 21 -5.36 -1.38 -2.80
C GLY A 21 -4.02 -0.89 -2.24
N SER A 22 -3.06 -1.79 -2.03
CA SER A 22 -1.70 -1.41 -1.63
C SER A 22 -0.92 -0.73 -2.77
N LEU A 23 -1.17 -1.10 -4.03
CA LEU A 23 -0.58 -0.41 -5.18
C LEU A 23 -1.11 1.03 -5.34
N THR A 24 -2.41 1.22 -5.14
CA THR A 24 -3.01 2.57 -5.10
C THR A 24 -2.43 3.38 -3.94
N ALA A 25 -2.28 2.76 -2.76
CA ALA A 25 -1.65 3.42 -1.61
C ALA A 25 -0.19 3.82 -1.88
N LEU A 26 0.59 2.93 -2.49
CA LEU A 26 1.98 3.18 -2.88
C LEU A 26 2.11 4.34 -3.89
N ALA A 27 1.23 4.39 -4.90
CA ALA A 27 1.19 5.51 -5.84
C ALA A 27 0.89 6.84 -5.14
N ARG A 28 -0.11 6.86 -4.24
CA ARG A 28 -0.48 8.06 -3.47
C ARG A 28 0.63 8.47 -2.49
N ALA A 29 1.34 7.51 -1.92
CA ALA A 29 2.50 7.78 -1.07
C ALA A 29 3.64 8.44 -1.85
N ALA A 30 3.89 8.02 -3.09
CA ALA A 30 4.87 8.68 -3.95
C ALA A 30 4.49 10.14 -4.26
N ASP A 31 3.21 10.39 -4.55
CA ASP A 31 2.73 11.76 -4.74
C ASP A 31 2.88 12.61 -3.46
N GLU A 32 2.63 12.00 -2.30
CA GLU A 32 2.79 12.67 -1.01
C GLU A 32 4.25 12.97 -0.69
N ALA A 33 5.15 12.02 -0.96
CA ALA A 33 6.58 12.19 -0.81
C ALA A 33 7.10 13.35 -1.68
N ARG A 34 6.68 13.41 -2.95
CA ARG A 34 7.01 14.54 -3.86
C ARG A 34 6.54 15.88 -3.32
N ARG A 35 5.28 15.96 -2.88
CA ARG A 35 4.72 17.21 -2.34
C ARG A 35 5.45 17.71 -1.10
N ARG A 36 5.95 16.79 -0.27
CA ARG A 36 6.64 17.10 0.99
C ARG A 36 8.15 17.25 0.86
N GLY A 37 8.73 16.94 -0.30
CA GLY A 37 10.18 16.77 -0.43
C GLY A 37 10.72 15.67 0.49
N ALA A 38 9.91 14.64 0.75
CA ALA A 38 10.19 13.57 1.70
C ALA A 38 10.75 12.32 1.01
N GLU A 39 11.42 11.47 1.79
CA GLU A 39 11.82 10.14 1.33
C GLU A 39 10.60 9.21 1.22
N LEU A 40 10.55 8.37 0.19
CA LEU A 40 9.55 7.32 0.05
C LEU A 40 10.11 5.98 0.51
N TRP A 41 9.44 5.35 1.47
CA TRP A 41 9.82 4.07 2.05
C TRP A 41 8.71 3.03 1.83
N PRO A 42 8.75 2.28 0.72
CA PRO A 42 7.85 1.14 0.51
C PRO A 42 8.18 0.02 1.51
N VAL A 43 7.23 -0.39 2.34
CA VAL A 43 7.41 -1.39 3.39
C VAL A 43 6.52 -2.59 3.12
N LEU A 44 7.11 -3.77 2.95
CA LEU A 44 6.39 -5.04 2.89
C LEU A 44 6.74 -5.89 4.10
N ALA A 45 5.70 -6.21 4.86
CA ALA A 45 5.82 -7.07 6.02
C ALA A 45 5.58 -8.55 5.65
N TRP A 46 6.37 -9.46 6.19
CA TRP A 46 6.29 -10.88 5.87
C TRP A 46 6.48 -11.77 7.12
N GLU A 47 5.80 -12.91 7.13
CA GLU A 47 5.98 -13.96 8.14
C GLU A 47 5.93 -15.33 7.45
N PRO A 48 6.73 -16.31 7.91
CA PRO A 48 6.57 -17.69 7.48
C PRO A 48 5.16 -18.22 7.81
N PRO A 49 4.59 -19.16 7.02
CA PRO A 49 3.23 -19.68 7.23
C PRO A 49 3.01 -20.31 8.62
N ALA A 50 4.06 -20.88 9.22
CA ALA A 50 4.01 -21.45 10.57
C ALA A 50 4.03 -20.39 11.70
N GLY A 51 4.18 -19.11 11.35
CA GLY A 51 4.36 -18.00 12.29
C GLY A 51 5.80 -17.89 12.82
N ASP A 52 6.18 -16.68 13.26
CA ASP A 52 7.57 -16.37 13.60
C ASP A 52 8.13 -17.23 14.76
N LEU A 53 7.29 -17.54 15.74
CA LEU A 53 7.66 -18.32 16.92
C LEU A 53 7.94 -19.80 16.59
N ALA A 54 7.19 -20.39 15.66
CA ALA A 54 7.40 -21.78 15.24
C ALA A 54 8.69 -21.91 14.42
N THR A 55 8.99 -20.91 13.59
CA THR A 55 10.19 -20.90 12.75
C THR A 55 11.49 -20.79 13.55
N ARG A 56 11.52 -20.06 14.67
CA ARG A 56 12.73 -19.93 15.50
C ARG A 56 13.15 -21.21 16.24
N ARG A 57 12.27 -22.22 16.31
CA ARG A 57 12.52 -23.47 17.06
C ARG A 57 13.06 -24.62 16.22
N SER A 58 13.26 -24.44 14.91
CA SER A 58 13.71 -25.51 14.01
C SER A 58 14.74 -25.02 12.97
N PRO A 59 15.91 -25.67 12.83
CA PRO A 59 16.90 -25.36 11.80
C PRO A 59 16.34 -25.47 10.38
N VAL A 60 15.49 -26.46 10.10
CA VAL A 60 14.81 -26.61 8.80
C VAL A 60 13.91 -25.41 8.50
N ALA A 61 13.26 -24.87 9.52
CA ALA A 61 12.40 -23.70 9.36
C ALA A 61 13.21 -22.41 9.08
N SER A 62 14.48 -22.33 9.52
CA SER A 62 15.36 -21.19 9.20
C SER A 62 15.77 -21.16 7.72
N VAL A 63 16.01 -22.31 7.08
CA VAL A 63 16.29 -22.38 5.64
C VAL A 63 15.07 -21.94 4.84
N MET A 64 13.87 -22.42 5.22
CA MET A 64 12.62 -21.98 4.59
C MET A 64 12.35 -20.48 4.79
N ALA A 65 12.78 -19.89 5.91
CA ALA A 65 12.61 -18.45 6.16
C ALA A 65 13.31 -17.59 5.10
N CYS A 66 14.46 -18.02 4.59
CA CYS A 66 15.18 -17.33 3.50
C CYS A 66 14.35 -17.33 2.21
N GLU A 67 13.75 -18.47 1.85
CA GLU A 67 12.87 -18.58 0.68
C GLU A 67 11.64 -17.68 0.80
N TRP A 68 11.04 -17.60 1.99
CA TRP A 68 9.90 -16.72 2.24
C TRP A 68 10.26 -15.24 2.15
N GLU A 69 11.44 -14.87 2.67
CA GLU A 69 11.97 -13.51 2.55
C GLU A 69 12.25 -13.15 1.09
N GLN A 70 12.85 -14.07 0.32
CA GLN A 70 13.09 -13.86 -1.10
C GLN A 70 11.77 -13.66 -1.86
N LEU A 71 10.76 -14.49 -1.61
CA LEU A 71 9.44 -14.34 -2.21
C LEU A 71 8.75 -13.02 -1.78
N ALA A 72 8.97 -12.57 -0.55
CA ALA A 72 8.52 -11.26 -0.08
C ALA A 72 9.23 -10.12 -0.85
N GLY A 73 10.53 -10.24 -1.09
CA GLY A 73 11.32 -9.33 -1.91
C GLY A 73 10.85 -9.26 -3.36
N GLU A 74 10.59 -10.41 -3.99
CA GLU A 74 10.04 -10.48 -5.35
C GLU A 74 8.67 -9.81 -5.45
N ARG A 75 7.80 -10.01 -4.44
CA ARG A 75 6.50 -9.32 -4.38
C ARG A 75 6.66 -7.81 -4.24
N LEU A 76 7.60 -7.34 -3.42
CA LEU A 76 7.88 -5.90 -3.27
C LEU A 76 8.38 -5.32 -4.59
N LEU A 77 9.35 -5.96 -5.23
CA LEU A 77 9.87 -5.56 -6.54
C LEU A 77 8.78 -5.56 -7.62
N GLY A 78 7.90 -6.57 -7.63
CA GLY A 78 6.74 -6.63 -8.53
C GLY A 78 5.79 -5.45 -8.33
N ALA A 79 5.52 -5.07 -7.08
CA ALA A 79 4.73 -3.89 -6.76
C ALA A 79 5.40 -2.58 -7.23
N LEU A 80 6.71 -2.44 -7.03
CA LEU A 80 7.47 -1.29 -7.52
C LEU A 80 7.43 -1.19 -9.05
N ARG A 81 7.67 -2.29 -9.76
CA ARG A 81 7.57 -2.34 -11.23
C ARG A 81 6.18 -1.96 -11.72
N THR A 82 5.15 -2.42 -11.04
CA THR A 82 3.76 -2.11 -11.41
C THR A 82 3.42 -0.63 -11.27
N VAL A 83 3.94 0.04 -10.23
CA VAL A 83 3.61 1.45 -9.96
C VAL A 83 4.57 2.42 -10.66
N PHE A 84 5.86 2.10 -10.72
CA PHE A 84 6.92 3.01 -11.16
C PHE A 84 7.59 2.61 -12.47
N GLY A 85 7.23 1.46 -13.06
CA GLY A 85 7.83 0.97 -14.30
C GLY A 85 9.22 0.34 -14.14
N GLY A 86 9.75 0.24 -12.91
CA GLY A 86 11.08 -0.30 -12.63
C GLY A 86 11.23 -0.80 -11.18
N PRO A 87 12.41 -1.32 -10.81
CA PRO A 87 12.67 -1.80 -9.45
C PRO A 87 12.81 -0.67 -8.42
N GLY A 88 12.95 0.58 -8.86
CA GLY A 88 13.08 1.77 -7.99
C GLY A 88 11.85 2.67 -8.04
N THR A 89 11.76 3.58 -7.08
CA THR A 89 10.66 4.57 -6.96
C THR A 89 10.91 5.86 -7.73
N GLY A 90 12.16 6.14 -8.11
CA GLY A 90 12.58 7.44 -8.64
C GLY A 90 12.56 8.57 -7.61
N LEU A 91 12.39 8.24 -6.32
CA LEU A 91 12.37 9.16 -5.18
C LEU A 91 13.46 8.76 -4.18
N PRO A 92 14.00 9.71 -3.39
CA PRO A 92 14.92 9.37 -2.32
C PRO A 92 14.24 8.43 -1.31
N GLY A 93 15.02 7.56 -0.67
CA GLY A 93 14.53 6.56 0.27
C GLY A 93 14.88 5.13 -0.16
N ARG A 94 14.30 4.15 0.53
CA ARG A 94 14.58 2.73 0.30
C ARG A 94 13.37 1.85 0.53
N ALA A 95 13.31 0.75 -0.21
CA ALA A 95 12.33 -0.31 0.00
C ALA A 95 12.76 -1.20 1.17
N LEU A 96 11.81 -1.60 2.01
CA LEU A 96 12.05 -2.38 3.22
C LEU A 96 11.23 -3.67 3.22
N LEU A 97 11.91 -4.78 3.52
CA LEU A 97 11.29 -6.02 3.95
C LEU A 97 11.38 -6.11 5.47
N VAL A 98 10.23 -6.26 6.12
CA VAL A 98 10.16 -6.31 7.58
C VAL A 98 9.53 -7.63 8.00
N ARG A 99 10.28 -8.43 8.75
CA ARG A 99 9.73 -9.66 9.33
C ARG A 99 8.75 -9.33 10.45
N GLY A 100 7.55 -9.89 10.38
CA GLY A 100 6.50 -9.74 11.38
C GLY A 100 5.13 -9.40 10.80
N ALA A 101 4.11 -9.43 11.65
CA ALA A 101 2.73 -9.17 11.27
C ALA A 101 2.58 -7.74 10.68
N PRO A 102 1.80 -7.55 9.60
CA PRO A 102 1.84 -6.29 8.84
C PRO A 102 1.50 -5.02 9.62
N GLY A 103 0.49 -5.05 10.49
CA GLY A 103 0.10 -3.89 11.29
C GLY A 103 1.22 -3.45 12.25
N PRO A 104 1.65 -4.32 13.18
CA PRO A 104 2.76 -4.02 14.08
C PRO A 104 4.06 -3.68 13.36
N ALA A 105 4.39 -4.39 12.27
CA ALA A 105 5.59 -4.11 11.49
C ALA A 105 5.58 -2.69 10.91
N LEU A 106 4.46 -2.26 10.31
CA LEU A 106 4.34 -0.91 9.75
C LEU A 106 4.42 0.17 10.84
N VAL A 107 3.70 -0.01 11.95
CA VAL A 107 3.70 0.94 13.07
C VAL A 107 5.09 1.08 13.69
N ARG A 108 5.81 -0.03 13.90
CA ARG A 108 7.20 0.02 14.40
C ARG A 108 8.19 0.62 13.41
N THR A 109 7.89 0.56 12.11
CA THR A 109 8.77 1.15 11.08
C THR A 109 8.52 2.66 10.94
N ALA A 110 7.28 3.09 11.13
CA ALA A 110 6.86 4.50 11.16
C ALA A 110 6.99 5.06 12.59
N ASP A 111 8.22 5.08 13.09
CA ASP A 111 8.59 5.34 14.49
C ASP A 111 8.82 6.82 14.82
N ARG A 112 8.75 7.73 13.83
CA ARG A 112 8.95 9.17 14.06
C ARG A 112 7.63 9.93 13.95
N ASP A 113 7.50 10.97 14.76
CA ASP A 113 6.30 11.81 14.79
C ASP A 113 6.04 12.55 13.47
N ASP A 114 7.10 12.84 12.71
CA ASP A 114 7.05 13.51 11.40
C ASP A 114 6.85 12.55 10.22
N ASP A 115 6.79 11.25 10.47
CA ASP A 115 6.48 10.26 9.43
C ASP A 115 5.05 10.41 8.92
N VAL A 116 4.81 9.97 7.69
CA VAL A 116 3.46 9.75 7.17
C VAL A 116 3.30 8.30 6.76
N LEU A 117 2.44 7.57 7.45
CA LEU A 117 2.15 6.18 7.14
C LEU A 117 0.95 6.07 6.18
N VAL A 118 1.19 5.62 4.96
CA VAL A 118 0.20 5.46 3.91
C VAL A 118 -0.21 4.00 3.79
N VAL A 119 -1.51 3.72 3.94
CA VAL A 119 -2.06 2.35 3.89
C VAL A 119 -3.30 2.28 3.01
N GLY A 120 -3.47 1.15 2.32
CA GLY A 120 -4.68 0.91 1.52
C GLY A 120 -5.89 0.62 2.40
N ALA A 121 -6.94 1.42 2.27
CA ALA A 121 -8.28 1.14 2.78
C ALA A 121 -8.99 0.20 1.78
N GLY A 122 -8.68 -1.11 1.85
CA GLY A 122 -9.14 -2.06 0.84
C GLY A 122 -10.66 -2.10 0.61
N ALA A 123 -11.06 -2.35 -0.64
CA ALA A 123 -12.42 -2.79 -1.00
C ALA A 123 -12.62 -4.26 -0.62
N ARG A 124 -12.73 -4.56 0.68
CA ARG A 124 -13.23 -5.86 1.12
C ARG A 124 -14.76 -5.79 1.06
N GLY A 125 -15.40 -6.69 0.29
CA GLY A 125 -16.85 -6.89 0.37
C GLY A 125 -17.28 -7.09 1.83
N ARG A 126 -18.54 -6.77 2.16
CA ARG A 126 -19.05 -6.71 3.54
C ARG A 126 -18.62 -7.89 4.44
N LEU A 127 -18.56 -9.12 3.90
CA LEU A 127 -18.11 -10.31 4.63
C LEU A 127 -16.61 -10.35 4.99
N ARG A 128 -15.70 -9.87 4.13
CA ARG A 128 -14.24 -9.85 4.41
C ARG A 128 -13.83 -8.73 5.37
N ARG A 129 -14.75 -7.82 5.71
CA ARG A 129 -14.55 -6.76 6.72
C ARG A 129 -14.69 -7.29 8.16
N ALA A 130 -15.41 -8.42 8.33
CA ALA A 130 -15.68 -9.03 9.63
C ALA A 130 -14.66 -10.12 10.03
N LEU A 131 -14.02 -10.78 9.06
CA LEU A 131 -13.22 -11.99 9.31
C LEU A 131 -11.71 -11.78 9.48
N TRP A 132 -11.15 -10.66 9.01
CA TRP A 132 -9.71 -10.38 9.15
C TRP A 132 -9.43 -9.02 9.78
N PRO A 133 -8.54 -8.96 10.79
CA PRO A 133 -8.01 -7.71 11.31
C PRO A 133 -7.48 -6.87 10.16
N SER A 134 -8.05 -5.68 9.98
CA SER A 134 -7.63 -4.80 8.91
C SER A 134 -6.30 -4.14 9.29
N VAL A 135 -5.23 -4.39 8.54
CA VAL A 135 -3.93 -3.71 8.72
C VAL A 135 -4.11 -2.19 8.83
N GLY A 136 -4.91 -1.58 7.95
CA GLY A 136 -5.19 -0.15 8.03
C GLY A 136 -5.90 0.28 9.34
N ARG A 137 -6.79 -0.55 9.90
CA ARG A 137 -7.42 -0.26 11.21
C ARG A 137 -6.42 -0.37 12.35
N TYR A 138 -5.52 -1.35 12.28
CA TYR A 138 -4.44 -1.48 13.26
C TYR A 138 -3.54 -0.22 13.21
N CYS A 139 -3.08 0.17 12.02
CA CYS A 139 -2.23 1.36 11.87
C CYS A 139 -2.93 2.62 12.37
N LEU A 140 -4.19 2.86 11.99
CA LEU A 140 -4.97 4.01 12.48
C LEU A 140 -5.12 4.07 14.00
N ALA A 141 -5.12 2.92 14.67
CA ALA A 141 -5.31 2.84 16.12
C ALA A 141 -4.00 2.91 16.93
N HIS A 142 -2.85 2.62 16.31
CA HIS A 142 -1.59 2.42 17.05
C HIS A 142 -0.40 3.23 16.52
N ALA A 143 -0.50 3.86 15.34
CA ALA A 143 0.57 4.71 14.84
C ALA A 143 0.71 5.98 15.67
N GLY A 144 1.93 6.35 16.05
CA GLY A 144 2.25 7.64 16.66
C GLY A 144 2.29 8.79 15.66
N CYS A 145 2.32 8.47 14.36
CA CYS A 145 2.43 9.42 13.27
C CYS A 145 1.13 9.53 12.44
N PRO A 146 0.96 10.61 11.65
CA PRO A 146 -0.16 10.74 10.71
C PRO A 146 -0.32 9.53 9.79
N VAL A 147 -1.55 8.99 9.72
CA VAL A 147 -1.90 7.86 8.85
C VAL A 147 -2.81 8.31 7.71
N LEU A 148 -2.37 8.11 6.46
CA LEU A 148 -3.16 8.35 5.26
C LEU A 148 -3.80 7.04 4.78
N ALA A 149 -5.10 6.90 5.01
CA ALA A 149 -5.88 5.77 4.52
C ALA A 149 -6.38 6.02 3.07
N VAL A 150 -5.87 5.25 2.12
CA VAL A 150 -6.15 5.45 0.69
C VAL A 150 -7.30 4.54 0.23
N PRO A 151 -8.45 5.09 -0.22
CA PRO A 151 -9.56 4.28 -0.73
C PRO A 151 -9.18 3.53 -2.02
N PRO A 152 -9.92 2.47 -2.40
CA PRO A 152 -9.74 1.83 -3.69
C PRO A 152 -9.94 2.85 -4.82
N SER A 153 -9.26 2.67 -5.96
CA SER A 153 -9.46 3.57 -7.10
C SER A 153 -10.94 3.60 -7.53
N PRO A 154 -11.51 4.79 -7.83
CA PRO A 154 -12.91 4.92 -8.25
C PRO A 154 -13.23 4.06 -9.48
N LEU A 155 -12.28 3.97 -10.42
CA LEU A 155 -12.40 3.17 -11.64
C LEU A 155 -12.49 1.66 -11.35
N ARG A 156 -11.76 1.17 -10.35
CA ARG A 156 -11.87 -0.22 -9.88
C ARG A 156 -13.19 -0.47 -9.14
N ALA A 157 -13.67 0.51 -8.36
CA ALA A 157 -14.98 0.43 -7.73
C ALA A 157 -16.11 0.37 -8.78
N ALA A 158 -15.99 1.17 -9.84
CA ALA A 158 -16.88 1.15 -10.99
C ALA A 158 -16.82 -0.19 -11.73
N LEU A 159 -15.64 -0.69 -12.08
CA LEU A 159 -15.47 -2.02 -12.71
C LEU A 159 -16.04 -3.16 -11.87
N ALA A 160 -15.84 -3.14 -10.54
CA ALA A 160 -16.45 -4.14 -9.65
C ALA A 160 -17.98 -4.03 -9.62
N ALA A 161 -18.53 -2.82 -9.71
CA ALA A 161 -19.98 -2.61 -9.82
C ALA A 161 -20.52 -3.12 -11.16
N LEU A 162 -19.79 -2.89 -12.27
CA LEU A 162 -20.13 -3.39 -13.60
C LEU A 162 -20.10 -4.92 -13.66
N HIS A 163 -19.05 -5.56 -13.12
CA HIS A 163 -18.96 -7.02 -13.07
C HIS A 163 -20.09 -7.64 -12.24
N ARG A 164 -20.49 -7.02 -11.11
CA ARG A 164 -21.66 -7.47 -10.35
C ARG A 164 -22.96 -7.32 -11.14
N ARG A 165 -23.15 -6.22 -11.87
CA ARG A 165 -24.35 -6.03 -12.73
C ARG A 165 -24.40 -7.05 -13.86
N ASN A 166 -23.28 -7.30 -14.53
CA ASN A 166 -23.18 -8.31 -15.58
C ASN A 166 -23.45 -9.72 -15.03
N ALA A 167 -22.90 -10.06 -13.85
CA ALA A 167 -23.17 -11.33 -13.19
C ALA A 167 -24.64 -11.51 -12.77
N LEU A 168 -25.38 -10.41 -12.58
CA LEU A 168 -26.82 -10.39 -12.29
C LEU A 168 -27.68 -10.31 -13.57
N GLY A 169 -27.08 -10.45 -14.76
CA GLY A 169 -27.81 -10.38 -16.04
C GLY A 169 -28.35 -9.00 -16.39
N LEU A 170 -27.97 -7.96 -15.64
CA LEU A 170 -28.41 -6.59 -15.90
C LEU A 170 -27.55 -6.00 -17.02
N ARG A 171 -28.11 -5.90 -18.24
CA ARG A 171 -27.43 -5.28 -19.38
C ARG A 171 -27.11 -3.81 -19.09
N LEU A 172 -25.92 -3.39 -19.52
CA LEU A 172 -25.53 -1.99 -19.53
C LEU A 172 -26.26 -1.27 -20.65
N ASP A 173 -27.07 -0.29 -20.27
CA ASP A 173 -27.65 0.65 -21.24
C ASP A 173 -26.54 1.63 -21.63
N THR A 174 -25.91 1.37 -22.79
CA THR A 174 -24.78 2.15 -23.31
C THR A 174 -25.15 3.60 -23.62
N ARG A 175 -26.44 3.94 -23.62
CA ARG A 175 -26.95 5.31 -23.77
C ARG A 175 -26.51 6.24 -22.64
N LEU A 176 -26.25 5.72 -21.44
CA LEU A 176 -25.81 6.53 -20.29
C LEU A 176 -24.31 6.87 -20.31
N LEU A 177 -23.48 6.14 -21.07
CA LEU A 177 -22.03 6.38 -21.15
C LEU A 177 -21.66 7.42 -22.22
N VAL A 178 -22.56 7.73 -23.15
CA VAL A 178 -22.32 8.69 -24.24
C VAL A 178 -22.64 10.13 -23.80
N GLN A 179 -23.33 10.33 -22.67
CA GLN A 179 -23.87 11.64 -22.30
C GLN A 179 -22.88 12.59 -21.62
N GLU A 180 -21.64 12.17 -21.32
CA GLU A 180 -20.59 13.05 -20.74
C GLU A 180 -19.55 13.57 -21.75
N ARG A 181 -19.77 13.43 -23.07
CA ARG A 181 -18.92 14.07 -24.10
C ARG A 181 -19.67 15.11 -24.94
N GLY A 182 -20.28 16.08 -24.27
CA GLY A 182 -20.88 17.22 -24.94
C GLY A 182 -20.94 18.44 -24.05
N THR A 183 -19.88 19.26 -24.09
CA THR A 183 -19.91 20.71 -24.38
C THR A 183 -18.55 21.32 -24.02
N VAL A 184 -17.57 21.18 -24.93
CA VAL A 184 -16.57 22.25 -25.08
C VAL A 184 -17.03 23.02 -26.31
N ARG A 185 -17.57 24.20 -26.06
CA ARG A 185 -17.94 25.18 -27.08
C ARG A 185 -16.62 25.84 -27.51
N PRO A 186 -16.17 25.73 -28.76
CA PRO A 186 -15.12 26.61 -29.25
C PRO A 186 -15.80 27.94 -29.57
N ASP A 187 -15.32 29.05 -29.01
CA ASP A 187 -15.30 30.33 -29.73
C ASP A 187 -14.53 31.42 -28.98
N ALA A 188 -13.77 32.15 -29.80
CA ALA A 188 -13.19 33.49 -29.67
C ALA A 188 -12.00 33.70 -28.71
#